data_AF-A0A0R3RCH6-F1
#
_entry.id   AF-A0A0R3RCH6-F1
#
_cell.length_a   1.000
_cell.length_b   1.000
_cell.length_c   1.000
_cell.angle_alpha   90.00
_cell.angle_beta   90.00
_cell.angle_gamma   90.00
#
_symmetry.space_group_name_H-M   'P 1'
#
loop_
_entity.id
_entity.type
_entity.pdbx_description
1 polymer ?
#
loop_
_entity_poly.entity_id
_entity_poly.type
_entity_poly.pdbx_seq_one_letter_code
_entity_poly.pdbx_strand_id
1 'polypeptide(L)'
;MVKKGDFGSFMQQNYNSFLLGFNHSSKYVQITPGQIELYDGEVDEDHKRAVFDKNGNNFYRNGVYIGYVGTGEWEEDNSHKGLVFHLTSDGKYMAFAQRKSADEETYATMLCFSRSQSIYKEYGIHAGCNFYMHGNKIIDPVWQDGAGVDADINYVQIIEMNQDGKASKWGSNAHMVFKNGILMKVKYY
;
A
#
# COMPACT_ATOMS: atom_id res chain seq x y z
N MET A 1 -20.83 -37.72 32.12
CA MET A 1 -20.74 -39.15 31.74
C MET A 1 -22.14 -39.65 31.45
N VAL A 2 -22.42 -40.11 30.23
CA VAL A 2 -23.72 -40.71 29.86
C VAL A 2 -23.81 -42.11 30.49
N LYS A 3 -24.94 -42.46 31.10
CA LYS A 3 -25.15 -43.75 31.77
C LYS A 3 -25.83 -44.76 30.83
N LYS A 4 -25.66 -46.06 31.12
CA LYS A 4 -26.20 -47.17 30.32
C LYS A 4 -27.74 -47.16 30.37
N GLY A 5 -28.39 -46.90 29.23
CA GLY A 5 -29.85 -46.89 29.09
C GLY A 5 -30.42 -45.65 28.39
N ASP A 6 -29.64 -44.57 28.27
CA ASP A 6 -30.05 -43.36 27.56
C ASP A 6 -29.63 -43.42 26.09
N PHE A 7 -30.52 -43.02 25.16
CA PHE A 7 -30.11 -42.70 23.79
C PHE A 7 -29.32 -41.38 23.83
N GLY A 8 -28.01 -41.49 24.04
CA GLY A 8 -27.07 -40.40 23.97
C GLY A 8 -26.04 -40.68 22.90
N SER A 9 -25.88 -39.76 21.94
CA SER A 9 -24.71 -39.78 21.07
C SER A 9 -23.47 -39.51 21.92
N PHE A 10 -22.57 -40.49 22.01
CA PHE A 10 -21.22 -40.25 22.48
C PHE A 10 -20.52 -39.34 21.45
N MET A 11 -20.56 -38.02 21.68
CA MET A 11 -19.58 -37.11 21.09
C MET A 11 -18.25 -37.34 21.84
N GLN A 12 -17.57 -38.44 21.51
CA GLN A 12 -16.12 -38.41 21.59
C GLN A 12 -15.73 -37.43 20.49
N GLN A 13 -15.33 -36.21 20.86
CA GLN A 13 -14.91 -35.16 19.92
C GLN A 13 -13.64 -35.63 19.21
N ASN A 14 -13.79 -36.55 18.28
CA ASN A 14 -12.75 -36.93 17.35
C ASN A 14 -12.60 -35.71 16.44
N TYR A 15 -11.47 -35.02 16.56
CA TYR A 15 -11.06 -33.93 15.69
C TYR A 15 -11.36 -34.23 14.22
N ASN A 16 -11.17 -35.49 13.78
CA ASN A 16 -11.46 -35.92 12.42
C ASN A 16 -12.96 -35.87 12.10
N SER A 17 -13.85 -36.30 13.01
CA SER A 17 -15.29 -36.27 12.78
C SER A 17 -15.84 -34.84 12.70
N PHE A 18 -15.31 -33.94 13.53
CA PHE A 18 -15.65 -32.51 13.47
C PHE A 18 -15.20 -31.90 12.13
N LEU A 19 -13.94 -32.10 11.75
CA LEU A 19 -13.40 -31.57 10.50
C LEU A 19 -14.14 -32.12 9.29
N LEU A 20 -14.39 -33.43 9.25
CA LEU A 20 -15.13 -34.06 8.16
C LEU A 20 -16.54 -33.46 8.04
N GLY A 21 -17.28 -33.36 9.13
CA GLY A 21 -18.63 -32.79 9.11
C GLY A 21 -18.64 -31.31 8.73
N PHE A 22 -17.73 -30.52 9.29
CA PHE A 22 -17.62 -29.09 9.01
C PHE A 22 -17.19 -28.81 7.57
N ASN A 23 -16.06 -29.38 7.13
CA ASN A 23 -15.52 -29.17 5.78
C ASN A 23 -16.47 -29.71 4.70
N HIS A 24 -17.20 -30.79 4.97
CA HIS A 24 -18.22 -31.30 4.05
C HIS A 24 -19.41 -30.35 3.91
N SER A 25 -19.83 -29.71 5.01
CA SER A 25 -21.02 -28.85 5.03
C SER A 25 -20.73 -27.42 4.55
N SER A 26 -19.50 -26.94 4.77
CA SER A 26 -19.09 -25.57 4.47
C SER A 26 -18.48 -25.47 3.08
N LYS A 27 -19.00 -24.58 2.24
CA LYS A 27 -18.36 -24.24 0.94
C LYS A 27 -17.48 -22.99 0.99
N TYR A 28 -17.41 -22.33 2.15
CA TYR A 28 -16.75 -21.03 2.30
C TYR A 28 -15.52 -21.10 3.21
N VAL A 29 -15.51 -22.01 4.18
CA VAL A 29 -14.42 -22.18 5.14
C VAL A 29 -14.01 -23.64 5.16
N GLN A 30 -12.73 -23.92 4.95
CA GLN A 30 -12.13 -25.23 5.13
C GLN A 30 -11.06 -25.14 6.22
N ILE A 31 -11.01 -26.14 7.08
CA ILE A 31 -9.99 -26.26 8.13
C ILE A 31 -9.16 -27.51 7.84
N THR A 32 -7.86 -27.34 7.66
CA THR A 32 -6.91 -28.44 7.48
C THR A 32 -5.74 -28.28 8.45
N PRO A 33 -4.94 -29.33 8.71
CA PRO A 33 -3.76 -29.20 9.55
C PRO A 33 -2.85 -28.06 9.07
N GLY A 34 -2.60 -27.09 9.96
CA GLY A 34 -1.69 -25.97 9.71
C GLY A 34 -2.29 -24.75 9.01
N GLN A 35 -3.56 -24.80 8.56
CA GLN A 35 -4.17 -23.66 7.86
C GLN A 35 -5.70 -23.59 7.94
N ILE A 36 -6.24 -22.40 7.72
CA ILE A 36 -7.66 -22.14 7.51
C ILE A 36 -7.82 -21.49 6.15
N GLU A 37 -8.67 -22.05 5.29
CA GLU A 37 -8.86 -21.59 3.92
C GLU A 37 -10.26 -21.00 3.74
N LEU A 38 -10.34 -19.93 2.95
CA LEU A 38 -11.56 -19.22 2.62
C LEU A 38 -11.83 -19.28 1.12
N TYR A 39 -13.08 -19.53 0.76
CA TYR A 39 -13.57 -19.74 -0.60
C TYR A 39 -14.81 -18.89 -0.89
N ASP A 40 -15.08 -18.66 -2.18
CA ASP A 40 -16.23 -17.93 -2.71
C ASP A 40 -17.27 -18.89 -3.29
N GLY A 41 -17.90 -19.69 -2.42
CA GLY A 41 -19.05 -20.53 -2.76
C GLY A 41 -18.74 -21.95 -3.27
N GLU A 42 -17.52 -22.23 -3.72
CA GLU A 42 -17.06 -23.56 -4.14
C GLU A 42 -15.62 -23.84 -3.65
N VAL A 43 -15.32 -25.11 -3.35
CA VAL A 43 -14.01 -25.51 -2.81
C VAL A 43 -13.09 -25.95 -3.96
N ASP A 44 -12.48 -24.98 -4.62
CA ASP A 44 -11.50 -25.15 -5.70
C ASP A 44 -10.53 -23.94 -5.78
N GLU A 45 -9.56 -24.00 -6.69
CA GLU A 45 -8.54 -22.94 -6.84
C GLU A 45 -9.10 -21.61 -7.37
N ASP A 46 -10.12 -21.64 -8.23
CA ASP A 46 -10.69 -20.42 -8.84
C ASP A 46 -11.48 -19.60 -7.81
N HIS A 47 -12.13 -20.29 -6.88
CA HIS A 47 -12.92 -19.70 -5.81
C HIS A 47 -12.13 -19.49 -4.52
N LYS A 48 -10.89 -19.97 -4.41
CA LYS A 48 -10.02 -19.69 -3.26
C LYS A 48 -9.77 -18.19 -3.14
N ARG A 49 -9.93 -17.65 -1.92
CA ARG A 49 -9.79 -16.21 -1.61
C ARG A 49 -8.69 -15.94 -0.61
N ALA A 50 -8.58 -16.75 0.43
CA ALA A 50 -7.54 -16.56 1.43
C ALA A 50 -7.12 -17.86 2.11
N VAL A 51 -5.88 -17.90 2.60
CA VAL A 51 -5.36 -18.98 3.44
C VAL A 51 -4.60 -18.36 4.61
N PHE A 52 -5.04 -18.64 5.84
CA PHE A 52 -4.31 -18.29 7.05
C PHE A 52 -3.44 -19.46 7.47
N ASP A 53 -2.11 -19.29 7.45
CA ASP A 53 -1.14 -20.31 7.80
C ASP A 53 0.00 -19.73 8.66
N LYS A 54 1.09 -20.49 8.85
CA LYS A 54 2.25 -20.06 9.65
C LYS A 54 2.95 -18.80 9.13
N ASN A 55 2.78 -18.45 7.85
CA ASN A 55 3.45 -17.30 7.23
C ASN A 55 2.60 -16.03 7.33
N GLY A 56 1.27 -16.18 7.43
CA GLY A 56 0.34 -15.06 7.61
C GLY A 56 -0.98 -15.28 6.87
N ASN A 57 -1.55 -14.19 6.36
CA ASN A 57 -2.77 -14.22 5.54
C ASN A 57 -2.40 -14.16 4.06
N ASN A 58 -2.57 -15.27 3.36
CA ASN A 58 -2.37 -15.41 1.92
C ASN A 58 -3.64 -15.05 1.16
N PHE A 59 -3.51 -14.44 -0.01
CA PHE A 59 -4.62 -13.95 -0.82
C PHE A 59 -4.57 -14.48 -2.25
N TYR A 60 -5.73 -14.91 -2.73
CA TYR A 60 -5.93 -15.52 -4.04
C TYR A 60 -7.08 -14.84 -4.77
N ARG A 61 -7.02 -14.83 -6.09
CA ARG A 61 -8.13 -14.38 -6.94
C ARG A 61 -8.12 -15.19 -8.23
N ASN A 62 -9.19 -15.96 -8.46
CA ASN A 62 -9.43 -16.69 -9.71
C ASN A 62 -8.24 -17.60 -10.08
N GLY A 63 -7.82 -18.45 -9.13
CA GLY A 63 -6.71 -19.39 -9.31
C GLY A 63 -5.32 -18.78 -9.18
N VAL A 64 -5.21 -17.45 -9.09
CA VAL A 64 -3.91 -16.76 -9.02
C VAL A 64 -3.57 -16.41 -7.58
N TYR A 65 -2.37 -16.80 -7.14
CA TYR A 65 -1.81 -16.36 -5.86
C TYR A 65 -1.27 -14.94 -5.96
N ILE A 66 -1.91 -14.01 -5.28
CA ILE A 66 -1.62 -12.57 -5.39
C ILE A 66 -0.50 -12.14 -4.43
N GLY A 67 -0.46 -12.72 -3.23
CA GLY A 67 0.46 -12.29 -2.18
C GLY A 67 -0.04 -12.62 -0.78
N TYR A 68 0.67 -12.11 0.23
CA TYR A 68 0.29 -12.31 1.63
C TYR A 68 0.67 -11.11 2.50
N VAL A 69 -0.02 -10.99 3.63
CA VAL A 69 0.37 -10.08 4.71
C VAL A 69 0.85 -10.93 5.88
N GLY A 70 2.09 -10.71 6.30
CA GLY A 70 2.75 -11.53 7.29
C GLY A 70 4.06 -10.92 7.76
N THR A 71 4.94 -11.74 8.31
CA THR A 71 6.28 -11.30 8.69
C THR A 71 7.29 -11.62 7.61
N GLY A 72 8.32 -10.77 7.50
CA GLY A 72 9.43 -10.95 6.59
C GLY A 72 10.75 -10.64 7.27
N GLU A 73 11.82 -11.18 6.69
CA GLU A 73 13.20 -10.81 7.00
C GLU A 73 13.70 -9.87 5.90
N TRP A 74 14.49 -8.86 6.27
CA TRP A 74 15.06 -7.96 5.27
C TRP A 74 16.10 -8.71 4.44
N GLU A 75 16.03 -8.56 3.12
CA GLU A 75 16.85 -9.32 2.17
C GLU A 75 18.36 -9.12 2.38
N GLU A 76 18.79 -7.91 2.76
CA GLU A 76 20.20 -7.59 2.98
C GLU A 76 20.71 -8.03 4.36
N ASP A 77 19.84 -8.14 5.37
CA ASP A 77 20.19 -8.57 6.73
C ASP A 77 18.99 -9.22 7.45
N ASN A 78 19.02 -10.55 7.54
CA ASN A 78 17.94 -11.36 8.10
C ASN A 78 17.76 -11.25 9.63
N SER A 79 18.68 -10.56 10.32
CA SER A 79 18.49 -10.20 11.72
C SER A 79 17.36 -9.18 11.90
N HIS A 80 17.04 -8.41 10.84
CA HIS A 80 15.93 -7.46 10.82
C HIS A 80 14.63 -8.15 10.39
N LYS A 81 13.60 -8.02 11.22
CA LYS A 81 12.27 -8.63 11.02
C LYS A 81 11.19 -7.55 10.99
N GLY A 82 10.22 -7.68 10.09
CA GLY A 82 9.16 -6.68 9.93
C GLY A 82 7.80 -7.28 9.57
N LEU A 83 6.75 -6.46 9.68
CA LEU A 83 5.44 -6.71 9.08
C LEU A 83 5.50 -6.27 7.61
N VAL A 84 5.11 -7.14 6.69
CA VAL A 84 5.31 -6.92 5.26
C VAL A 84 4.05 -7.30 4.48
N PHE A 85 3.77 -6.48 3.46
CA PHE A 85 2.76 -6.76 2.44
C PHE A 85 3.50 -7.29 1.21
N HIS A 86 3.49 -8.61 1.04
CA HIS A 86 4.17 -9.27 -0.05
C HIS A 86 3.26 -9.36 -1.28
N LEU A 87 3.74 -8.87 -2.42
CA LEU A 87 3.12 -9.05 -3.72
C LEU A 87 3.93 -10.05 -4.54
N THR A 88 3.28 -11.07 -5.09
CA THR A 88 3.96 -12.07 -5.95
C THR A 88 4.29 -11.49 -7.34
N SER A 89 5.02 -12.25 -8.14
CA SER A 89 5.28 -11.93 -9.56
C SER A 89 3.99 -11.81 -10.38
N ASP A 90 2.97 -12.61 -10.06
CA ASP A 90 1.69 -12.61 -10.78
C ASP A 90 0.78 -11.47 -10.34
N GLY A 91 0.91 -11.02 -9.09
CA GLY A 91 0.26 -9.82 -8.57
C GLY A 91 0.62 -8.57 -9.37
N LYS A 92 -0.39 -7.81 -9.80
CA LYS A 92 -0.25 -6.69 -10.75
C LYS A 92 -0.11 -5.31 -10.10
N TYR A 93 -0.64 -5.14 -8.90
CA TYR A 93 -0.63 -3.88 -8.14
C TYR A 93 -0.96 -4.12 -6.66
N MET A 94 -0.65 -3.15 -5.79
CA MET A 94 -1.14 -3.06 -4.41
C MET A 94 -1.70 -1.66 -4.18
N ALA A 95 -2.92 -1.53 -3.65
CA ALA A 95 -3.57 -0.23 -3.52
C ALA A 95 -4.30 -0.03 -2.19
N PHE A 96 -4.24 1.19 -1.68
CA PHE A 96 -5.29 1.73 -0.83
C PHE A 96 -6.36 2.33 -1.74
N ALA A 97 -7.59 1.79 -1.69
CA ALA A 97 -8.69 2.17 -2.56
C ALA A 97 -9.96 2.52 -1.75
N GLN A 98 -10.77 3.46 -2.23
CA GLN A 98 -12.02 3.86 -1.58
C GLN A 98 -13.17 3.85 -2.58
N ARG A 99 -14.38 3.63 -2.08
CA ARG A 99 -15.61 3.97 -2.78
C ARG A 99 -15.94 5.43 -2.47
N LYS A 100 -16.08 6.33 -3.47
CA LYS A 100 -16.18 7.77 -3.20
C LYS A 100 -17.53 8.19 -2.59
N SER A 101 -18.56 7.38 -2.79
CA SER A 101 -19.92 7.61 -2.26
C SER A 101 -20.61 6.28 -1.97
N ALA A 102 -21.80 6.31 -1.36
CA ALA A 102 -22.56 5.08 -1.12
C ALA A 102 -23.04 4.39 -2.42
N ASP A 103 -23.14 5.15 -3.51
CA ASP A 103 -23.76 4.75 -4.77
C ASP A 103 -22.76 4.28 -5.83
N GLU A 104 -21.45 4.41 -5.59
CA GLU A 104 -20.44 3.87 -6.51
C GLU A 104 -20.34 2.33 -6.36
N GLU A 105 -20.13 1.61 -7.45
CA GLU A 105 -19.89 0.15 -7.42
C GLU A 105 -18.39 -0.20 -7.44
N THR A 106 -17.55 0.79 -7.74
CA THR A 106 -16.12 0.62 -7.94
C THR A 106 -15.31 1.37 -6.91
N TYR A 107 -14.08 0.93 -6.69
CA TYR A 107 -13.13 1.57 -5.78
C TYR A 107 -12.11 2.39 -6.58
N ALA A 108 -11.94 3.66 -6.24
CA ALA A 108 -10.88 4.53 -6.74
C ALA A 108 -9.60 4.37 -5.89
N THR A 109 -8.46 4.22 -6.55
CA THR A 109 -7.14 4.11 -5.90
C THR A 109 -6.67 5.48 -5.40
N MET A 110 -6.24 5.56 -4.14
CA MET A 110 -5.69 6.78 -3.52
C MET A 110 -4.17 6.73 -3.41
N LEU A 111 -3.62 5.54 -3.14
CA LEU A 111 -2.18 5.28 -3.14
C LEU A 111 -1.97 3.87 -3.67
N CYS A 112 -1.11 3.71 -4.69
CA CYS A 112 -0.95 2.42 -5.33
C CYS A 112 0.45 2.16 -5.86
N PHE A 113 1.01 1.00 -5.52
CA PHE A 113 2.11 0.42 -6.30
C PHE A 113 1.54 -0.26 -7.55
N SER A 114 2.05 0.10 -8.73
CA SER A 114 1.71 -0.56 -9.99
C SER A 114 2.96 -1.10 -10.66
N ARG A 115 2.87 -2.33 -11.22
CA ARG A 115 3.81 -2.77 -12.26
C ARG A 115 3.60 -1.94 -13.53
N SER A 116 4.60 -1.89 -14.42
CA SER A 116 4.44 -1.21 -15.72
C SER A 116 3.38 -1.92 -16.57
N GLN A 117 2.59 -1.16 -17.34
CA GLN A 117 1.49 -1.65 -18.18
C GLN A 117 0.44 -2.48 -17.42
N SER A 118 0.19 -2.10 -16.17
CA SER A 118 -0.84 -2.70 -15.31
C SER A 118 -2.01 -1.73 -15.22
N ILE A 119 -2.37 -1.29 -14.01
CA ILE A 119 -3.34 -0.23 -13.80
C ILE A 119 -2.80 1.15 -14.25
N TYR A 120 -1.47 1.32 -14.26
CA TYR A 120 -0.77 2.49 -14.80
C TYR A 120 0.31 2.05 -15.80
N LYS A 121 0.66 2.95 -16.71
CA LYS A 121 1.70 2.71 -17.73
C LYS A 121 3.09 2.59 -17.08
N GLU A 122 3.37 3.46 -16.12
CA GLU A 122 4.64 3.56 -15.41
C GLU A 122 4.70 2.60 -14.21
N TYR A 123 5.87 1.99 -13.99
CA TYR A 123 6.18 1.24 -12.77
C TYR A 123 6.43 2.22 -11.61
N GLY A 124 5.78 2.01 -10.47
CA GLY A 124 6.06 2.82 -9.27
C GLY A 124 4.88 3.00 -8.33
N ILE A 125 5.05 3.91 -7.36
CA ILE A 125 3.99 4.36 -6.45
C ILE A 125 3.26 5.56 -7.08
N HIS A 126 1.94 5.48 -7.13
CA HIS A 126 1.04 6.46 -7.73
C HIS A 126 0.08 7.00 -6.66
N ALA A 127 -0.12 8.31 -6.62
CA ALA A 127 -1.08 8.96 -5.74
C ALA A 127 -2.31 9.41 -6.53
N GLY A 128 -3.49 8.93 -6.13
CA GLY A 128 -4.79 9.35 -6.67
C GLY A 128 -5.47 10.46 -5.86
N CYS A 129 -4.82 10.93 -4.80
CA CYS A 129 -5.25 12.07 -3.99
C CYS A 129 -4.03 12.83 -3.44
N ASN A 130 -4.27 13.97 -2.78
CA ASN A 130 -3.22 14.75 -2.13
C ASN A 130 -2.54 13.94 -1.01
N PHE A 131 -1.21 14.03 -0.92
CA PHE A 131 -0.42 13.43 0.14
C PHE A 131 -0.06 14.49 1.19
N TYR A 132 -0.90 14.63 2.22
CA TYR A 132 -0.72 15.63 3.27
C TYR A 132 0.29 15.15 4.32
N MET A 133 1.45 15.80 4.40
CA MET A 133 2.56 15.40 5.30
C MET A 133 2.43 15.90 6.74
N HIS A 134 1.49 16.80 7.05
CA HIS A 134 1.23 17.32 8.40
C HIS A 134 2.50 17.79 9.17
N GLY A 135 3.36 18.56 8.50
CA GLY A 135 4.61 19.07 9.08
C GLY A 135 5.81 18.11 8.99
N ASN A 136 5.62 16.91 8.45
CA ASN A 136 6.71 15.98 8.14
C ASN A 136 7.37 16.32 6.80
N LYS A 137 8.63 15.89 6.65
CA LYS A 137 9.47 16.21 5.50
C LYS A 137 9.38 15.13 4.43
N ILE A 138 9.56 15.53 3.18
CA ILE A 138 10.09 14.66 2.13
C ILE A 138 11.60 14.89 2.14
N ILE A 139 12.38 13.84 2.37
CA ILE A 139 13.84 13.91 2.51
C ILE A 139 14.48 13.32 1.27
N ASP A 140 15.45 14.04 0.72
CA ASP A 140 16.23 13.69 -0.47
C ASP A 140 15.41 13.23 -1.71
N PRO A 141 14.36 13.99 -2.11
CA PRO A 141 13.66 13.69 -3.35
C PRO A 141 14.54 13.99 -4.57
N VAL A 142 14.45 13.12 -5.59
CA VAL A 142 15.00 13.35 -6.93
C VAL A 142 13.84 13.62 -7.88
N TRP A 143 13.95 14.68 -8.68
CA TRP A 143 12.93 15.05 -9.67
C TRP A 143 13.18 14.33 -11.00
N GLN A 144 12.19 14.34 -11.88
CA GLN A 144 12.26 13.63 -13.17
C GLN A 144 13.53 13.97 -13.98
N ASP A 145 13.95 15.23 -13.97
CA ASP A 145 15.11 15.73 -14.70
C ASP A 145 16.40 15.81 -13.84
N GLY A 146 16.39 15.22 -12.64
CA GLY A 146 17.56 15.08 -11.77
C GLY A 146 17.38 15.63 -10.35
N ALA A 147 18.48 15.62 -9.59
CA ALA A 147 18.56 16.30 -8.31
C ALA A 147 18.47 17.80 -8.60
N GLY A 148 17.44 18.48 -8.08
CA GLY A 148 17.29 19.92 -8.29
C GLY A 148 18.51 20.69 -7.77
N VAL A 149 18.57 21.99 -8.03
CA VAL A 149 19.75 22.77 -7.66
C VAL A 149 19.84 23.03 -6.15
N ASP A 150 21.05 22.86 -5.60
CA ASP A 150 21.47 23.48 -4.34
C ASP A 150 22.17 24.79 -4.68
N ALA A 151 21.55 25.92 -4.34
CA ALA A 151 22.11 27.22 -4.67
C ALA A 151 21.69 28.31 -3.70
N ASP A 152 22.65 29.14 -3.34
CA ASP A 152 22.45 30.47 -2.80
C ASP A 152 22.54 31.48 -3.94
N ILE A 153 21.41 32.08 -4.31
CA ILE A 153 21.31 32.99 -5.44
C ILE A 153 21.15 34.42 -4.92
N ASN A 154 22.17 35.23 -5.19
CA ASN A 154 22.10 36.68 -4.99
C ASN A 154 21.47 37.33 -6.22
N TYR A 155 20.51 38.22 -6.00
CA TYR A 155 19.85 38.96 -7.07
C TYR A 155 19.53 40.39 -6.65
N VAL A 156 19.22 41.22 -7.65
CA VAL A 156 18.79 42.60 -7.45
C VAL A 156 17.31 42.69 -7.84
N GLN A 157 16.48 43.16 -6.91
CA GLN A 157 15.06 43.39 -7.17
C GLN A 157 14.83 44.84 -7.61
N ILE A 158 14.12 45.07 -8.71
CA ILE A 158 13.67 46.43 -9.08
C ILE A 158 12.49 46.80 -8.18
N ILE A 159 12.54 47.96 -7.53
CA ILE A 159 11.51 48.43 -6.58
C ILE A 159 10.68 49.56 -7.21
N GLU A 160 11.24 50.31 -8.16
CA GLU A 160 10.55 51.43 -8.79
C GLU A 160 10.91 51.52 -10.27
N MET A 161 9.92 51.93 -11.05
CA MET A 161 10.03 52.18 -12.49
C MET A 161 9.64 53.63 -12.75
N ASN A 162 10.42 54.31 -13.58
CA ASN A 162 10.07 55.61 -14.13
C ASN A 162 8.91 55.50 -15.11
N GLN A 163 8.27 56.64 -15.43
CA GLN A 163 7.22 56.72 -16.46
C GLN A 163 7.72 56.33 -17.87
N ASP A 164 9.03 56.40 -18.12
CA ASP A 164 9.66 55.98 -19.38
C ASP A 164 9.93 54.46 -19.45
N GLY A 165 9.53 53.70 -18.43
CA GLY A 165 9.69 52.25 -18.38
C GLY A 165 11.09 51.79 -17.98
N LYS A 166 11.97 52.67 -17.50
CA LYS A 166 13.28 52.28 -16.94
C LYS A 166 13.19 52.08 -15.43
N ALA A 167 13.92 51.08 -14.93
CA ALA A 167 14.10 50.92 -13.49
C ALA A 167 14.77 52.17 -12.90
N SER A 168 14.18 52.70 -11.83
CA SER A 168 14.65 53.90 -11.13
C SER A 168 15.20 53.60 -9.74
N LYS A 169 14.81 52.45 -9.16
CA LYS A 169 15.28 52.02 -7.84
C LYS A 169 15.44 50.51 -7.77
N TRP A 170 16.49 50.09 -7.08
CA TRP A 170 16.83 48.68 -6.84
C TRP A 170 16.94 48.39 -5.34
N GLY A 171 16.54 47.19 -4.94
CA GLY A 171 16.72 46.65 -3.60
C GLY A 171 18.18 46.34 -3.34
N SER A 172 18.60 46.49 -2.08
CA SER A 172 20.02 46.49 -1.75
C SER A 172 20.65 45.11 -1.63
N ASN A 173 19.90 44.05 -1.27
CA ASN A 173 20.44 42.69 -1.06
C ASN A 173 19.37 41.58 -1.08
N ALA A 174 18.92 41.16 -2.25
CA ALA A 174 17.92 40.09 -2.36
C ALA A 174 18.59 38.71 -2.50
N HIS A 175 18.01 37.69 -1.87
CA HIS A 175 18.64 36.38 -1.73
C HIS A 175 17.62 35.24 -1.76
N MET A 176 17.92 34.17 -2.48
CA MET A 176 17.15 32.92 -2.48
C MET A 176 18.05 31.75 -2.12
N VAL A 177 17.54 30.84 -1.30
CA VAL A 177 18.21 29.58 -0.96
C VAL A 177 17.40 28.43 -1.49
N PHE A 178 18.00 27.62 -2.36
CA PHE A 178 17.44 26.39 -2.86
C PHE A 178 18.15 25.20 -2.23
N LYS A 179 17.39 24.17 -1.88
CA LYS A 179 17.90 22.86 -1.49
C LYS A 179 17.13 21.77 -2.22
N ASN A 180 17.81 20.88 -2.93
CA ASN A 180 17.25 19.86 -3.81
C ASN A 180 16.19 20.45 -4.77
N GLY A 181 16.42 21.67 -5.27
CA GLY A 181 15.50 22.40 -6.13
C GLY A 181 14.27 23.02 -5.44
N ILE A 182 14.14 22.90 -4.11
CA ILE A 182 13.04 23.52 -3.36
C ILE A 182 13.52 24.87 -2.81
N LEU A 183 12.76 25.94 -3.04
CA LEU A 183 13.01 27.25 -2.42
C LEU A 183 12.78 27.15 -0.91
N MET A 184 13.87 27.23 -0.14
CA MET A 184 13.86 27.09 1.31
C MET A 184 13.70 28.43 2.02
N LYS A 185 14.25 29.49 1.43
CA LYS A 185 14.24 30.84 2.02
C LYS A 185 14.30 31.88 0.92
N VAL A 186 13.55 32.95 1.10
CA VAL A 186 13.62 34.16 0.27
C VAL A 186 13.78 35.39 1.16
N LYS A 187 14.70 36.28 0.78
CA LYS A 187 14.80 37.65 1.25
C LYS A 187 14.57 38.57 0.05
N TYR A 188 13.56 39.41 0.12
CA TYR A 188 13.16 40.38 -0.90
C TYR A 188 12.86 41.75 -0.25
N TYR A 189 12.74 42.81 -1.06
CA TYR A 189 12.47 44.20 -0.66
C TYR A 189 11.16 44.74 -1.21
#